data_AF-A0A2V6B427-F1
#
_entry.id   AF-A0A2V6B427-F1
#
_cell.length_a   1.000
_cell.length_b   1.000
_cell.length_c   1.000
_cell.angle_alpha   90.00
_cell.angle_beta   90.00
_cell.angle_gamma   90.00
#
_symmetry.space_group_name_H-M   'P 1'
#
loop_
_entity.id
_entity.type
_entity.pdbx_description
1 polymer ?
#
loop_
_entity_poly.entity_id
_entity_poly.type
_entity_poly.pdbx_seq_one_letter_code
_entity_poly.pdbx_strand_id
1 'polypeptide(L)'
;VWYFDLKEFKPEVGFEFEFTVEHEGNTYHHLCKITEVVPQKKIAYTWRYAGEEGDSLVTFELFADGDKTRLRLTHEGLETFPKLPAYARSKFEAGWAEIVGSSLKQFVEGPQKQTS
;
A
#
# COMPACT_ATOMS: atom_id res chain seq x y z
N VAL A 1 -11.60 -4.76 6.61
CA VAL A 1 -10.45 -4.67 5.68
C VAL A 1 -9.43 -3.73 6.30
N TRP A 2 -8.13 -4.01 6.20
CA TRP A 2 -7.07 -3.19 6.83
C TRP A 2 -6.31 -2.29 5.84
N TYR A 3 -6.41 -2.59 4.54
CA TYR A 3 -5.71 -1.91 3.44
C TYR A 3 -6.73 -1.08 2.62
N PHE A 4 -6.87 -1.33 1.32
CA PHE A 4 -7.90 -0.70 0.47
C PHE A 4 -8.97 -1.71 0.02
N ASP A 5 -10.12 -1.20 -0.41
CA ASP A 5 -11.16 -2.00 -1.02
C ASP A 5 -10.78 -2.31 -2.47
N LEU A 6 -10.31 -3.55 -2.71
CA LEU A 6 -9.87 -4.02 -4.02
C LEU A 6 -10.93 -4.95 -4.59
N LYS A 7 -11.38 -4.70 -5.82
CA LYS A 7 -12.32 -5.60 -6.53
C LYS A 7 -11.73 -6.99 -6.77
N GLU A 8 -10.47 -7.01 -7.20
CA GLU A 8 -9.70 -8.23 -7.41
C GLU A 8 -8.24 -7.96 -7.04
N PHE A 9 -7.60 -8.93 -6.41
CA PHE A 9 -6.18 -8.87 -6.08
C PHE A 9 -5.52 -10.24 -6.24
N LYS A 10 -4.44 -10.29 -7.02
CA LYS A 10 -3.60 -11.47 -7.17
C LYS A 10 -2.14 -11.07 -6.93
N PRO A 11 -1.42 -11.73 -6.01
CA PRO A 11 0.00 -11.47 -5.78
C PRO A 11 0.83 -12.13 -6.87
N GLU A 12 0.68 -11.67 -8.11
CA GLU A 12 1.34 -12.20 -9.30
C GLU A 12 1.99 -11.05 -10.07
N VAL A 13 3.25 -11.22 -10.48
CA VAL A 13 3.96 -10.19 -11.26
C VAL A 13 3.21 -9.90 -12.56
N GLY A 14 2.99 -8.63 -12.82
CA GLY A 14 2.22 -8.15 -13.97
C GLY A 14 0.72 -7.99 -13.69
N PHE A 15 0.19 -8.47 -12.56
CA PHE A 15 -1.19 -8.25 -12.19
C PHE A 15 -1.44 -6.76 -11.88
N GLU A 16 -2.54 -6.24 -12.40
CA GLU A 16 -2.93 -4.84 -12.23
C GLU A 16 -4.18 -4.79 -11.34
N PHE A 17 -4.15 -3.90 -10.36
CA PHE A 17 -5.28 -3.62 -9.49
C PHE A 17 -5.47 -2.12 -9.35
N GLU A 18 -6.69 -1.73 -9.05
CA GLU A 18 -7.07 -0.34 -8.89
C GLU A 18 -7.97 -0.16 -7.69
N PHE A 19 -7.91 1.03 -7.11
CA PHE A 19 -8.79 1.43 -6.03
C PHE A 19 -8.95 2.93 -6.00
N THR A 20 -10.05 3.40 -5.42
CA THR A 20 -10.38 4.81 -5.36
C THR A 20 -10.46 5.25 -3.91
N VAL A 21 -9.77 6.35 -3.58
CA VAL A 21 -9.78 6.95 -2.25
C VAL A 21 -10.34 8.36 -2.34
N GLU A 22 -11.32 8.68 -1.50
CA GLU A 22 -11.81 10.03 -1.34
C GLU A 22 -11.09 10.71 -0.17
N HIS A 23 -10.44 11.85 -0.43
CA HIS A 23 -9.73 12.63 0.58
C HIS A 23 -9.91 14.12 0.35
N GLU A 24 -10.36 14.84 1.39
CA GLU A 24 -10.60 16.29 1.34
C GLU A 24 -11.48 16.73 0.16
N GLY A 25 -12.50 15.93 -0.20
CA GLY A 25 -13.40 16.20 -1.32
C GLY A 25 -12.81 15.93 -2.71
N ASN A 26 -11.59 15.38 -2.77
CA ASN A 26 -10.94 14.95 -4.00
C ASN A 26 -10.96 13.42 -4.11
N THR A 27 -11.17 12.92 -5.32
CA THR A 27 -11.20 11.49 -5.61
C THR A 27 -9.88 11.09 -6.28
N TYR A 28 -9.11 10.24 -5.61
CA TYR A 28 -7.83 9.74 -6.10
C TYR A 28 -7.99 8.30 -6.59
N HIS A 29 -7.98 8.12 -7.90
CA HIS A 29 -8.03 6.81 -8.54
C HIS A 29 -6.62 6.27 -8.71
N HIS A 30 -6.29 5.23 -7.97
CA HIS A 30 -4.99 4.59 -7.95
C HIS A 30 -4.96 3.43 -8.92
N LEU A 31 -3.95 3.40 -9.77
CA LEU A 31 -3.62 2.34 -10.70
C LEU A 31 -2.30 1.71 -10.24
N CYS A 32 -2.35 0.44 -9.87
CA CYS A 32 -1.20 -0.27 -9.33
C CYS A 32 -0.91 -1.52 -10.16
N LYS A 33 0.37 -1.83 -10.31
CA LYS A 33 0.82 -3.04 -10.99
C LYS A 33 1.85 -3.76 -10.15
N ILE A 34 1.62 -5.04 -9.88
CA ILE A 34 2.58 -5.89 -9.17
C ILE A 34 3.84 -6.03 -10.03
N THR A 35 4.99 -5.64 -9.47
CA THR A 35 6.29 -5.70 -10.15
C THR A 35 7.16 -6.82 -9.61
N GLU A 36 7.02 -7.17 -8.33
CA GLU A 36 7.78 -8.24 -7.71
C GLU A 36 6.98 -8.95 -6.62
N VAL A 37 7.08 -10.28 -6.58
CA VAL A 37 6.50 -11.10 -5.51
C VAL A 37 7.48 -12.17 -5.11
N VAL A 38 7.84 -12.18 -3.84
CA VAL A 38 8.54 -13.28 -3.18
C VAL A 38 7.62 -13.80 -2.07
N PRO A 39 7.03 -15.00 -2.24
CA PRO A 39 6.07 -15.53 -1.27
C PRO A 39 6.58 -15.44 0.16
N GLN A 40 5.72 -14.92 1.05
CA GLN A 40 5.99 -14.74 2.50
C GLN A 40 7.20 -13.86 2.85
N LYS A 41 7.75 -13.12 1.88
CA LYS A 41 8.94 -12.28 2.10
C LYS A 41 8.79 -10.87 1.55
N LYS A 42 8.28 -10.72 0.33
CA LYS A 42 8.25 -9.42 -0.33
C LYS A 42 7.13 -9.32 -1.34
N ILE A 43 6.53 -8.14 -1.43
CA ILE A 43 5.67 -7.76 -2.53
C ILE A 43 5.96 -6.30 -2.89
N ALA A 44 6.12 -6.02 -4.17
CA ALA A 44 6.32 -4.68 -4.69
C ALA A 44 5.34 -4.42 -5.84
N TYR A 45 4.85 -3.19 -5.90
CA TYR A 45 3.94 -2.74 -6.95
C TYR A 45 4.11 -1.26 -7.23
N THR A 46 3.82 -0.88 -8.46
CA THR A 46 3.75 0.52 -8.84
C THR A 46 2.55 1.19 -8.21
N TRP A 47 2.64 2.51 -8.08
CA TRP A 47 1.62 3.36 -7.53
C TRP A 47 1.53 4.59 -8.42
N ARG A 48 0.39 4.68 -9.12
CA ARG A 48 0.12 5.75 -10.07
C ARG A 48 -1.29 6.28 -9.85
N TYR A 49 -1.49 7.56 -10.13
CA TYR A 49 -2.81 8.18 -10.13
C TYR A 49 -3.34 8.28 -11.57
N ALA A 50 -4.59 7.88 -11.79
CA ALA A 50 -5.23 7.99 -13.10
C ALA A 50 -5.34 9.46 -13.51
N GLY A 51 -4.79 9.82 -14.66
CA GLY A 51 -4.79 11.18 -15.19
C GLY A 51 -3.64 12.07 -14.73
N GLU A 52 -2.80 11.61 -13.80
CA GLU A 52 -1.62 12.35 -13.32
C GLU A 52 -0.32 11.75 -13.89
N GLU A 53 0.70 12.59 -13.94
CA GLU A 53 2.08 12.18 -14.24
C GLU A 53 2.77 11.65 -12.98
N GLY A 54 3.72 10.74 -13.17
CA GLY A 54 4.48 10.13 -12.08
C GLY A 54 4.14 8.66 -11.85
N ASP A 55 5.16 7.92 -11.43
CA ASP A 55 5.09 6.52 -11.03
C ASP A 55 6.00 6.36 -9.81
N SER A 56 5.44 5.83 -8.74
CA SER A 56 6.18 5.48 -7.54
C SER A 56 6.12 3.98 -7.32
N LEU A 57 7.04 3.45 -6.52
CA LEU A 57 7.12 2.04 -6.18
C LEU A 57 6.87 1.89 -4.69
N VAL A 58 5.87 1.07 -4.36
CA VAL A 58 5.58 0.66 -3.00
C VAL A 58 6.05 -0.78 -2.80
N THR A 59 6.91 -0.97 -1.81
CA THR A 59 7.51 -2.26 -1.48
C THR A 59 7.22 -2.61 -0.03
N PHE A 60 6.68 -3.80 0.18
CA PHE A 60 6.48 -4.42 1.48
C PHE A 60 7.45 -5.57 1.63
N GLU A 61 8.26 -5.54 2.69
CA GLU A 61 9.20 -6.60 3.03
C GLU A 61 8.96 -7.11 4.44
N LEU A 62 8.97 -8.43 4.59
CA LEU A 62 8.80 -9.14 5.85
C LEU A 62 10.13 -9.73 6.28
N PHE A 63 10.49 -9.48 7.53
CA PHE A 63 11.68 -10.02 8.17
C PHE A 63 11.27 -10.77 9.42
N ALA A 64 11.84 -11.96 9.61
CA ALA A 64 11.69 -12.69 10.87
C ALA A 64 12.38 -11.91 12.00
N ASP A 65 11.69 -11.77 13.13
CA ASP A 65 12.18 -11.08 14.34
C ASP A 65 11.81 -11.93 15.57
N GLY A 66 12.50 -13.07 15.71
CA GLY A 66 12.14 -14.10 16.71
C GLY A 66 10.75 -14.66 16.44
N ASP A 67 9.88 -14.62 17.46
CA ASP A 67 8.46 -14.99 17.36
C ASP A 67 7.58 -13.91 16.72
N LYS A 68 8.17 -12.81 16.26
CA LYS A 68 7.48 -11.68 15.62
C LYS A 68 7.90 -11.54 14.16
N THR A 69 7.14 -10.72 13.44
CA THR A 69 7.47 -10.30 12.07
C THR A 69 7.71 -8.79 12.07
N ARG A 70 8.87 -8.37 11.57
CA ARG A 70 9.14 -6.97 11.27
C ARG A 70 8.75 -6.69 9.83
N LEU A 71 7.83 -5.74 9.65
CA LEU A 71 7.41 -5.26 8.34
C LEU A 71 8.14 -3.96 8.01
N ARG A 72 8.78 -3.90 6.84
CA ARG A 72 9.32 -2.66 6.27
C ARG A 72 8.47 -2.27 5.06
N LEU A 73 7.92 -1.07 5.11
CA LEU A 73 7.28 -0.44 3.97
C LEU A 73 8.23 0.63 3.41
N THR A 74 8.51 0.54 2.13
CA THR A 74 9.31 1.50 1.39
C THR A 74 8.45 2.08 0.27
N HIS A 75 8.33 3.41 0.20
CA HIS A 75 7.65 4.11 -0.88
C HIS A 75 8.64 5.07 -1.56
N GLU A 76 9.07 4.71 -2.76
CA GLU A 76 10.11 5.41 -3.54
C GLU A 76 9.53 5.97 -4.83
N GLY A 77 10.20 6.96 -5.44
CA GLY A 77 9.70 7.59 -6.68
C GLY A 77 8.65 8.67 -6.46
N LEU A 78 8.45 9.12 -5.21
CA LEU A 78 7.55 10.25 -4.89
C LEU A 78 7.93 11.55 -5.62
N GLU A 79 9.19 11.70 -6.00
CA GLU A 79 9.70 12.85 -6.76
C GLU A 79 9.18 12.92 -8.21
N THR A 80 8.62 11.82 -8.71
CA THR A 80 8.02 11.76 -10.06
C THR A 80 6.62 12.38 -10.08
N PHE A 81 5.97 12.52 -8.92
CA PHE A 81 4.64 13.12 -8.82
C PHE A 81 4.69 14.64 -8.99
N PRO A 82 3.53 15.26 -9.31
CA PRO A 82 3.42 16.70 -9.34
C PRO A 82 3.82 17.29 -7.99
N LYS A 83 4.54 18.42 -8.01
CA LYS A 83 4.94 19.17 -6.80
C LYS A 83 3.77 19.92 -6.16
N LEU A 84 2.67 19.19 -5.92
CA LEU A 84 1.48 19.67 -5.26
C LEU A 84 1.49 19.24 -3.79
N PRO A 85 0.90 20.05 -2.89
CA PRO A 85 0.84 19.71 -1.47
C PRO A 85 0.11 18.39 -1.18
N ALA A 86 -0.79 17.96 -2.08
CA ALA A 86 -1.49 16.67 -2.01
C ALA A 86 -0.53 15.47 -2.09
N TYR A 87 0.56 15.58 -2.86
CA TYR A 87 1.57 14.53 -3.04
C TYR A 87 2.82 14.77 -2.19
N ALA A 88 2.72 15.60 -1.15
CA ALA A 88 3.82 15.80 -0.22
C ALA A 88 4.17 14.50 0.50
N ARG A 89 5.46 14.21 0.62
CA ARG A 89 5.99 13.03 1.34
C ARG A 89 5.33 12.82 2.71
N SER A 90 5.13 13.89 3.48
CA SER A 90 4.52 13.80 4.81
C SER A 90 3.07 13.28 4.80
N LYS A 91 2.30 13.51 3.72
CA LYS A 91 0.96 12.93 3.57
C LYS A 91 1.04 11.41 3.40
N PHE A 92 1.98 10.92 2.58
CA PHE A 92 2.23 9.49 2.42
C PHE A 92 2.74 8.85 3.72
N GLU A 93 3.67 9.50 4.42
CA GLU A 93 4.18 9.02 5.70
C GLU A 93 3.07 8.88 6.75
N ALA A 94 2.18 9.88 6.85
CA ALA A 94 1.03 9.83 7.75
C ALA A 94 0.04 8.72 7.37
N GLY A 95 -0.32 8.61 6.09
CA GLY A 95 -1.22 7.56 5.60
C GLY A 95 -0.67 6.16 5.84
N TRP A 96 0.62 5.94 5.56
CA TRP A 96 1.26 4.66 5.82
C TRP A 96 1.39 4.34 7.30
N ALA A 97 1.66 5.33 8.14
CA ALA A 97 1.70 5.16 9.59
C ALA A 97 0.34 4.72 10.15
N GLU A 98 -0.76 5.23 9.61
CA GLU A 98 -2.11 4.81 10.01
C GLU A 98 -2.42 3.39 9.54
N ILE A 99 -2.24 3.11 8.24
CA ILE A 99 -2.56 1.80 7.63
C ILE A 99 -1.71 0.69 8.27
N VAL A 100 -0.40 0.85 8.32
CA VAL A 100 0.52 -0.19 8.81
C VAL A 100 0.60 -0.19 10.33
N GLY A 101 0.68 0.99 10.95
CA GLY A 101 0.86 1.12 12.39
C GLY A 101 -0.39 0.83 13.21
N SER A 102 -1.58 1.09 12.64
CA SER A 102 -2.86 0.89 13.32
C SER A 102 -3.70 -0.21 12.67
N SER A 103 -4.14 -0.03 11.42
CA SER A 103 -5.13 -0.93 10.81
C SER A 103 -4.61 -2.36 10.62
N LEU A 104 -3.39 -2.52 10.09
CA LEU A 104 -2.76 -3.84 9.94
C LEU A 104 -2.57 -4.50 11.30
N LYS A 105 -2.02 -3.75 12.27
CA LYS A 105 -1.78 -4.25 13.63
C LYS A 105 -3.06 -4.74 14.28
N GLN A 106 -4.14 -3.95 14.22
CA GLN A 106 -5.46 -4.35 14.72
C GLN A 106 -6.03 -5.56 13.98
N PHE A 107 -5.77 -5.70 12.69
CA PHE A 107 -6.25 -6.84 11.91
C PHE A 107 -5.52 -8.15 12.27
N VAL A 108 -4.21 -8.09 12.54
CA VAL A 108 -3.42 -9.28 12.87
C VAL A 108 -3.43 -9.63 14.37
N GLU A 109 -3.55 -8.65 15.26
CA GLU A 109 -3.57 -8.84 16.72
C GLU A 109 -4.99 -8.81 17.33
N GLY A 110 -5.96 -8.23 16.63
CA GLY A 110 -7.35 -8.15 17.11
C GLY A 110 -8.00 -9.53 17.16
N PRO A 111 -9.09 -9.69 17.93
CA PRO A 111 -9.83 -10.95 17.99
C PRO A 111 -10.39 -11.26 16.61
N GLN A 112 -9.74 -12.20 15.91
CA GLN A 112 -10.32 -12.76 14.70
C GLN A 112 -11.61 -13.45 15.11
N LYS A 113 -12.76 -12.93 14.66
CA LYS A 113 -13.98 -13.74 14.64
C LYS A 113 -13.65 -14.92 13.74
N GLN A 114 -13.36 -16.07 14.34
CA GLN A 114 -13.44 -17.37 13.68
C GLN A 114 -14.88 -17.49 13.19
N THR A 115 -15.12 -17.13 11.94
CA THR A 115 -16.27 -17.66 11.22
C THR A 115 -15.91 -19.08 10.86
N SER A 116 -16.40 -20.00 11.71
CA SER A 116 -16.52 -21.43 11.44
C SER A 116 -17.33 -21.71 10.18
#